data_AF-A0A085B5S9-F1
#
_entry.id   AF-A0A085B5S9-F1
#
_cell.length_a   1.000
_cell.length_b   1.000
_cell.length_c   1.000
_cell.angle_alpha   90.00
_cell.angle_beta   90.00
_cell.angle_gamma   90.00
#
_symmetry.space_group_name_H-M   'P 1'
#
loop_
_entity.id
_entity.type
_entity.pdbx_description
1 polymer ?
#
loop_
_entity_poly.entity_id
_entity_poly.type
_entity_poly.pdbx_seq_one_letter_code
_entity_poly.pdbx_strand_id
1 'polypeptide(L)'
;MKDNKHFSKEKQLVQTREQAEIALGILVQNSQGEDLEIGIFRLRDQLNNPKLSKLLDNYPNLIQEYELEELLAGNIDFKNASTQDVKTAGLLSCILLLIHFYFNDKSNNRVESKFETDELDNFNSAQYIINATTSEECINELFLLILSIVGIDYFKKYQENMKDPDFVLKQTLGFDSDPDMDVHIDMMVWFALVRLFIEAIFIYYESDYETKNDQL
;
A
#
# COMPACT_ATOMS: atom_id res chain seq x y z
N MET A 1 -7.88 -19.30 20.96
CA MET A 1 -8.33 -19.05 19.58
C MET A 1 -8.94 -17.66 19.57
N LYS A 2 -8.27 -16.70 18.94
CA LYS A 2 -8.84 -15.37 18.69
C LYS A 2 -9.49 -15.45 17.32
N ASP A 3 -10.80 -15.24 17.26
CA ASP A 3 -11.52 -15.10 16.00
C ASP A 3 -11.06 -13.79 15.36
N ASN A 4 -10.08 -13.88 14.45
CA ASN A 4 -9.79 -12.80 13.52
C ASN A 4 -11.02 -12.66 12.63
N LYS A 5 -11.81 -11.60 12.84
CA LYS A 5 -12.80 -11.15 11.88
C LYS A 5 -12.05 -10.76 10.61
N HIS A 6 -11.84 -11.73 9.73
CA HIS A 6 -11.48 -11.47 8.34
C HIS A 6 -12.49 -10.46 7.77
N PHE A 7 -12.00 -9.42 7.12
CA PHE A 7 -12.80 -8.62 6.19
C PHE A 7 -13.55 -9.59 5.27
N SER A 8 -14.87 -9.46 5.15
CA SER A 8 -15.61 -10.33 4.23
C SER A 8 -15.11 -10.07 2.81
N LYS A 9 -14.84 -11.15 2.05
CA LYS A 9 -14.41 -11.10 0.64
C LYS A 9 -15.27 -10.19 -0.23
N GLU A 10 -16.54 -9.99 0.15
CA GLU A 10 -17.49 -9.06 -0.49
C GLU A 10 -16.99 -7.61 -0.57
N LYS A 11 -15.99 -7.21 0.24
CA LYS A 11 -15.45 -5.84 0.24
C LYS A 11 -14.10 -5.71 -0.48
N GLN A 12 -13.47 -6.80 -0.89
CA GLN A 12 -12.24 -6.76 -1.69
C GLN A 12 -12.56 -6.31 -3.12
N LEU A 13 -11.74 -5.41 -3.64
CA LEU A 13 -11.72 -4.97 -5.04
C LEU A 13 -11.18 -6.09 -5.94
N VAL A 14 -10.25 -6.89 -5.42
CA VAL A 14 -9.61 -8.01 -6.14
C VAL A 14 -9.88 -9.31 -5.41
N GLN A 15 -10.47 -10.28 -6.10
CA GLN A 15 -10.94 -11.54 -5.52
C GLN A 15 -10.33 -12.78 -6.17
N THR A 16 -9.68 -12.64 -7.33
CA THR A 16 -9.09 -13.76 -8.07
C THR A 16 -7.71 -13.40 -8.58
N ARG A 17 -6.91 -14.43 -8.88
CA ARG A 17 -5.59 -14.27 -9.49
C ARG A 17 -5.66 -13.56 -10.83
N GLU A 18 -6.64 -13.92 -11.67
CA GLU A 18 -6.89 -13.24 -12.96
C GLU A 18 -7.17 -11.75 -12.77
N GLN A 19 -8.01 -11.38 -11.79
CA GLN A 19 -8.28 -9.97 -11.49
C GLN A 19 -7.02 -9.25 -10.98
N ALA A 20 -6.19 -9.92 -10.17
CA ALA A 20 -4.94 -9.36 -9.68
C ALA A 20 -3.96 -9.08 -10.84
N GLU A 21 -3.81 -10.02 -11.77
CA GLU A 21 -2.96 -9.86 -12.95
C GLU A 21 -3.44 -8.72 -13.86
N ILE A 22 -4.76 -8.59 -14.06
CA ILE A 22 -5.36 -7.48 -14.81
C ILE A 22 -5.09 -6.14 -14.11
N ALA A 23 -5.37 -6.06 -12.80
CA ALA A 23 -5.21 -4.84 -12.02
C ALA A 23 -3.74 -4.37 -12.02
N LEU A 24 -2.81 -5.27 -11.75
CA LEU A 24 -1.39 -4.95 -11.77
C LEU A 24 -0.90 -4.62 -13.19
N GLY A 25 -1.42 -5.30 -14.22
CA GLY A 25 -1.15 -4.97 -15.62
C GLY A 25 -1.58 -3.55 -15.99
N ILE A 26 -2.75 -3.11 -15.53
CA ILE A 26 -3.23 -1.73 -15.73
C ILE A 26 -2.31 -0.72 -15.03
N LEU A 27 -1.88 -1.01 -13.81
CA LEU A 27 -0.97 -0.13 -13.07
C LEU A 27 0.39 0.01 -13.78
N VAL A 28 0.93 -1.08 -14.34
CA VAL A 28 2.18 -1.07 -15.13
C VAL A 28 2.01 -0.27 -16.42
N GLN A 29 0.94 -0.50 -17.18
CA GLN A 29 0.70 0.17 -18.46
C GLN A 29 0.56 1.70 -18.33
N ASN A 30 0.00 2.15 -17.20
CA ASN A 30 -0.18 3.57 -16.91
C ASN A 30 0.99 4.18 -16.12
N SER A 31 2.12 3.47 -16.03
CA SER A 31 3.33 3.92 -15.31
C SER A 31 3.06 4.34 -13.86
N GLN A 32 2.07 3.73 -13.22
CA GLN A 32 1.60 4.12 -11.88
C GLN A 32 2.58 3.72 -10.76
N GLY A 33 3.63 2.95 -11.06
CA GLY A 33 4.65 2.58 -10.06
C GLY A 33 5.28 3.81 -9.40
N GLU A 34 5.67 4.80 -10.21
CA GLU A 34 6.24 6.06 -9.71
C GLU A 34 5.19 6.86 -8.91
N ASP A 35 3.93 6.91 -9.36
CA ASP A 35 2.85 7.58 -8.63
C ASP A 35 2.57 6.93 -7.26
N LEU A 36 2.64 5.60 -7.18
CA LEU A 36 2.49 4.86 -5.92
C LEU A 36 3.63 5.18 -4.95
N GLU A 37 4.89 5.16 -5.42
CA GLU A 37 6.07 5.50 -4.61
C GLU A 37 6.03 6.96 -4.13
N ILE A 38 5.78 7.90 -5.05
CA ILE A 38 5.69 9.33 -4.74
C ILE A 38 4.61 9.58 -3.69
N GLY A 39 3.46 8.91 -3.78
CA GLY A 39 2.40 9.08 -2.80
C GLY A 39 2.76 8.59 -1.40
N ILE A 40 3.64 7.59 -1.25
CA ILE A 40 4.17 7.19 0.07
C ILE A 40 5.01 8.32 0.67
N PHE A 41 5.87 8.96 -0.12
CA PHE A 41 6.66 10.09 0.36
C PHE A 41 5.80 11.31 0.67
N ARG A 42 4.77 11.59 -0.14
CA ARG A 42 3.78 12.64 0.16
C ARG A 42 3.04 12.34 1.46
N LEU A 43 2.61 11.10 1.68
CA LEU A 43 1.97 10.68 2.93
C LEU A 43 2.89 10.93 4.13
N ARG A 44 4.15 10.50 4.06
CA ARG A 44 5.16 10.75 5.09
C ARG A 44 5.28 12.25 5.41
N ASP A 45 5.37 13.08 4.37
CA ASP A 45 5.56 14.52 4.52
C ASP A 45 4.32 15.18 5.16
N GLN A 46 3.12 14.74 4.78
CA GLN A 46 1.85 15.20 5.36
C GLN A 46 1.66 14.78 6.84
N LEU A 47 2.17 13.61 7.23
CA LEU A 47 2.20 13.19 8.65
C LEU A 47 3.09 14.10 9.51
N ASN A 48 3.99 14.87 8.89
CA ASN A 48 4.88 15.84 9.55
C ASN A 48 5.56 15.29 10.82
N ASN A 49 6.05 14.04 10.71
CA ASN A 49 6.65 13.31 11.83
C ASN A 49 8.15 13.05 11.54
N PRO A 50 9.06 13.83 12.15
CA PRO A 50 10.50 13.68 11.92
C PRO A 50 11.06 12.33 12.37
N LYS A 51 10.40 11.64 13.31
CA LYS A 51 10.84 10.32 13.79
C LYS A 51 10.51 9.24 12.79
N LEU A 52 9.30 9.29 12.23
CA LEU A 52 8.89 8.42 11.12
C LEU A 52 9.83 8.57 9.94
N SER A 53 10.20 9.81 9.58
CA SER A 53 11.15 10.06 8.47
C SER A 53 12.50 9.39 8.74
N LYS A 54 13.05 9.55 9.96
CA LYS A 54 14.30 8.88 10.35
C LYS A 54 14.18 7.37 10.35
N LEU A 55 13.06 6.81 10.77
CA LEU A 55 12.85 5.36 10.76
C LEU A 55 12.84 4.82 9.32
N LEU A 56 12.15 5.50 8.40
CA LEU A 56 12.13 5.12 6.98
C LEU A 56 13.53 5.17 6.36
N ASP A 57 14.29 6.23 6.63
CA ASP A 57 15.66 6.37 6.11
C ASP A 57 16.60 5.27 6.65
N ASN A 58 16.34 4.74 7.84
CA ASN A 58 17.15 3.70 8.48
C ASN A 58 16.57 2.29 8.30
N TYR A 59 15.42 2.14 7.65
CA TYR A 59 14.73 0.85 7.53
C TYR A 59 15.58 -0.27 6.90
N PRO A 60 16.43 0.01 5.89
CA PRO A 60 17.35 -1.00 5.36
C PRO A 60 18.33 -1.59 6.39
N ASN A 61 18.70 -0.81 7.41
CA ASN A 61 19.53 -1.32 8.51
C ASN A 61 18.67 -2.07 9.54
N LEU A 62 17.46 -1.57 9.83
CA LEU A 62 16.55 -2.19 10.80
C LEU A 62 16.13 -3.60 10.37
N ILE A 63 15.86 -3.83 9.08
CA ILE A 63 15.50 -5.17 8.58
C ILE A 63 16.68 -6.16 8.59
N GLN A 64 17.92 -5.67 8.75
CA GLN A 64 19.09 -6.54 8.98
C GLN A 64 19.25 -6.91 10.46
N GLU A 65 18.73 -6.07 11.36
CA GLU A 65 18.87 -6.22 12.80
C GLU A 65 17.67 -6.92 13.46
N TYR A 66 16.48 -6.82 12.86
CA TYR A 66 15.22 -7.28 13.43
C TYR A 66 14.41 -8.10 12.42
N GLU A 67 13.57 -9.00 12.92
CA GLU A 67 12.59 -9.71 12.08
C GLU A 67 11.50 -8.74 11.59
N LEU A 68 11.01 -8.95 10.36
CA LEU A 68 10.02 -8.07 9.75
C LEU A 68 8.72 -8.00 10.56
N GLU A 69 8.30 -9.12 11.13
CA GLU A 69 7.14 -9.23 12.00
C GLU A 69 7.28 -8.37 13.26
N GLU A 70 8.49 -8.26 13.82
CA GLU A 70 8.75 -7.40 14.99
C GLU A 70 8.67 -5.91 14.63
N LEU A 71 9.18 -5.54 13.45
CA LEU A 71 9.09 -4.20 12.90
C LEU A 71 7.63 -3.80 12.63
N LEU A 72 6.85 -4.69 12.01
CA LEU A 72 5.42 -4.48 11.74
C LEU A 72 4.56 -4.51 13.00
N ALA A 73 4.99 -5.22 14.06
CA ALA A 73 4.37 -5.18 15.37
C ALA A 73 4.75 -3.92 16.18
N GLY A 74 5.77 -3.18 15.76
CA GLY A 74 6.30 -2.03 16.49
C GLY A 74 7.00 -2.40 17.80
N ASN A 75 7.48 -3.64 17.90
CA ASN A 75 8.05 -4.22 19.11
C ASN A 75 9.55 -3.95 19.28
N ILE A 76 10.10 -2.98 18.53
CA ILE A 76 11.50 -2.60 18.62
C ILE A 76 11.67 -1.30 19.41
N ASP A 77 12.69 -1.24 20.25
CA ASP A 77 13.04 -0.02 20.99
C ASP A 77 13.91 0.88 20.10
N PHE A 78 13.25 1.75 19.34
CA PHE A 78 13.93 2.79 18.57
C PHE A 78 13.86 4.12 19.32
N LYS A 79 15.03 4.69 19.61
CA LYS A 79 15.20 5.86 20.48
C LYS A 79 14.18 6.97 20.23
N ASN A 80 13.31 7.19 21.22
CA ASN A 80 12.23 8.20 21.24
C ASN A 80 11.13 8.02 20.18
N ALA A 81 11.09 6.92 19.41
CA ALA A 81 9.94 6.61 18.55
C ALA A 81 8.83 5.95 19.36
N SER A 82 7.58 6.25 19.03
CA SER A 82 6.45 5.50 19.55
C SER A 82 6.32 4.17 18.80
N THR A 83 5.65 3.19 19.39
CA THR A 83 5.25 1.95 18.72
C THR A 83 4.55 2.24 17.38
N GLN A 84 3.68 3.25 17.32
CA GLN A 84 2.97 3.60 16.09
C GLN A 84 3.91 4.15 15.02
N ASP A 85 4.94 4.92 15.40
CA ASP A 85 5.93 5.43 14.45
C ASP A 85 6.67 4.28 13.78
N VAL A 86 7.08 3.28 14.58
CA VAL A 86 7.78 2.08 14.10
C VAL A 86 6.88 1.26 13.17
N LYS A 87 5.64 0.97 13.59
CA LYS A 87 4.67 0.25 12.77
C LYS A 87 4.43 0.93 11.43
N THR A 88 4.24 2.25 11.47
CA THR A 88 4.00 3.07 10.27
C THR A 88 5.21 3.01 9.34
N ALA A 89 6.42 3.16 9.88
CA ALA A 89 7.64 3.04 9.09
C ALA A 89 7.77 1.65 8.44
N GLY A 90 7.47 0.60 9.20
CA GLY A 90 7.50 -0.77 8.71
C GLY A 90 6.52 -1.02 7.57
N LEU A 91 5.26 -0.62 7.77
CA LEU A 91 4.22 -0.74 6.76
C LEU A 91 4.61 -0.01 5.46
N LEU A 92 4.99 1.27 5.55
CA LEU A 92 5.34 2.06 4.37
C LEU A 92 6.56 1.50 3.64
N SER A 93 7.54 0.97 4.38
CA SER A 93 8.73 0.33 3.80
C SER A 93 8.39 -0.98 3.10
N CYS A 94 7.53 -1.81 3.68
CA CYS A 94 7.03 -3.02 3.02
C CYS A 94 6.31 -2.70 1.71
N ILE A 95 5.43 -1.69 1.71
CA ILE A 95 4.70 -1.30 0.50
C ILE A 95 5.68 -0.77 -0.55
N LEU A 96 6.64 0.09 -0.17
CA LEU A 96 7.70 0.57 -1.08
C LEU A 96 8.49 -0.57 -1.70
N LEU A 97 8.89 -1.57 -0.91
CA LEU A 97 9.63 -2.74 -1.41
C LEU A 97 8.78 -3.59 -2.35
N LEU A 98 7.50 -3.80 -2.04
CA LEU A 98 6.60 -4.54 -2.93
C LEU A 98 6.40 -3.81 -4.27
N ILE A 99 6.26 -2.48 -4.24
CA ILE A 99 6.21 -1.66 -5.46
C ILE A 99 7.52 -1.83 -6.24
N HIS A 100 8.66 -1.69 -5.56
CA HIS A 100 9.98 -1.82 -6.17
C HIS A 100 10.15 -3.19 -6.84
N PHE A 101 9.93 -4.29 -6.12
CA PHE A 101 10.08 -5.64 -6.66
C PHE A 101 9.17 -5.85 -7.87
N TYR A 102 7.90 -5.46 -7.78
CA TYR A 102 6.96 -5.69 -8.86
C TYR A 102 7.26 -4.83 -10.11
N PHE A 103 7.47 -3.53 -9.93
CA PHE A 103 7.60 -2.60 -11.06
C PHE A 103 9.00 -2.58 -11.66
N ASN A 104 10.08 -2.74 -10.88
CA ASN A 104 11.40 -2.94 -11.48
C ASN A 104 11.49 -4.27 -12.21
N ASP A 105 10.69 -5.26 -11.81
CA ASP A 105 10.54 -6.49 -12.57
C ASP A 105 9.96 -6.30 -13.96
N LYS A 106 8.94 -5.45 -14.08
CA LYS A 106 8.22 -5.25 -15.34
C LYS A 106 8.70 -4.09 -16.20
N SER A 107 9.33 -3.05 -15.63
CA SER A 107 9.85 -1.89 -16.36
C SER A 107 11.11 -2.20 -17.16
N ASN A 108 11.93 -3.15 -16.69
CA ASN A 108 13.19 -3.56 -17.31
C ASN A 108 13.06 -4.71 -18.34
N ASN A 109 11.85 -5.14 -18.71
CA ASN A 109 11.63 -6.07 -19.84
C ASN A 109 12.03 -5.48 -21.22
N ARG A 110 12.65 -4.30 -21.26
CA ARG A 110 13.32 -3.72 -22.43
C ARG A 110 14.83 -3.97 -22.48
N VAL A 111 15.45 -4.50 -21.43
CA VAL A 111 16.87 -4.85 -21.39
C VAL A 111 16.99 -6.35 -21.14
N GLU A 112 17.45 -7.09 -22.15
CA GLU A 112 17.58 -8.57 -22.20
C GLU A 112 18.55 -9.18 -21.15
N SER A 113 18.92 -8.45 -20.08
CA SER A 113 19.97 -8.85 -19.15
C SER A 113 19.48 -9.11 -17.72
N LYS A 114 18.24 -9.58 -17.54
CA LYS A 114 17.83 -10.13 -16.25
C LYS A 114 18.19 -11.60 -16.17
N PHE A 115 19.00 -11.93 -15.16
CA PHE A 115 19.28 -13.32 -14.83
C PHE A 115 18.06 -13.90 -14.10
N GLU A 116 17.70 -15.15 -14.40
CA GLU A 116 16.59 -15.86 -13.72
C GLU A 116 16.74 -15.87 -12.18
N THR A 117 17.97 -15.71 -11.68
CA THR A 117 18.28 -15.60 -10.25
C THR A 117 17.71 -14.33 -9.60
N ASP A 118 17.72 -13.20 -10.32
CA ASP A 118 17.26 -11.91 -9.76
C ASP A 118 15.73 -11.90 -9.62
N GLU A 119 15.00 -12.50 -10.57
CA GLU A 119 13.54 -12.65 -10.49
C GLU A 119 13.13 -13.61 -9.36
N LEU A 120 13.88 -14.69 -9.17
CA LEU A 120 13.63 -15.64 -8.09
C LEU A 120 13.88 -15.01 -6.71
N ASP A 121 14.95 -14.21 -6.57
CA ASP A 121 15.28 -13.51 -5.33
C ASP A 121 14.26 -12.41 -5.00
N ASN A 122 13.79 -11.66 -6.00
CA ASN A 122 12.70 -10.69 -5.84
C ASN A 122 11.38 -11.38 -5.44
N PHE A 123 11.05 -12.51 -6.06
CA PHE A 123 9.86 -13.29 -5.71
C PHE A 123 9.92 -13.78 -4.26
N ASN A 124 11.06 -14.36 -3.84
CA ASN A 124 11.26 -14.82 -2.47
C ASN A 124 11.17 -13.66 -1.46
N SER A 125 11.70 -12.50 -1.80
CA SER A 125 11.65 -11.30 -0.95
C SER A 125 10.23 -10.73 -0.84
N ALA A 126 9.47 -10.69 -1.93
CA ALA A 126 8.06 -10.29 -1.92
C ALA A 126 7.22 -11.28 -1.09
N GLN A 127 7.47 -12.58 -1.24
CA GLN A 127 6.80 -13.62 -0.48
C GLN A 127 7.12 -13.54 1.02
N TYR A 128 8.35 -13.19 1.39
CA TYR A 128 8.72 -12.93 2.78
C TYR A 128 7.87 -11.79 3.39
N ILE A 129 7.70 -10.68 2.67
CA ILE A 129 6.85 -9.56 3.12
C ILE A 129 5.38 -10.00 3.24
N ILE A 130 4.87 -10.71 2.24
CA ILE A 130 3.46 -11.14 2.18
C ILE A 130 3.13 -12.18 3.26
N ASN A 131 4.11 -12.97 3.69
CA ASN A 131 3.94 -13.91 4.80
C ASN A 131 3.97 -13.24 6.17
N ALA A 132 4.60 -12.07 6.29
CA ALA A 132 4.74 -11.34 7.56
C ALA A 132 3.51 -10.49 7.94
N THR A 133 2.56 -10.29 7.03
CA THR A 133 1.33 -9.51 7.28
C THR A 133 0.20 -9.93 6.34
N THR A 134 -0.94 -9.24 6.40
CA THR A 134 -2.08 -9.48 5.51
C THR A 134 -2.43 -8.21 4.74
N SER A 135 -3.02 -8.37 3.55
CA SER A 135 -3.52 -7.22 2.77
C SER A 135 -4.52 -6.39 3.58
N GLU A 136 -5.37 -7.05 4.37
CA GLU A 136 -6.33 -6.40 5.26
C GLU A 136 -5.67 -5.52 6.31
N GLU A 137 -4.65 -6.03 7.01
CA GLU A 137 -3.90 -5.24 8.01
C GLU A 137 -3.21 -4.05 7.34
N CYS A 138 -2.54 -4.26 6.20
CA CYS A 138 -1.89 -3.19 5.46
C CYS A 138 -2.88 -2.08 5.06
N ILE A 139 -4.04 -2.45 4.50
CA ILE A 139 -5.04 -1.50 4.04
C ILE A 139 -5.67 -0.75 5.22
N ASN A 140 -5.96 -1.45 6.31
CA ASN A 140 -6.59 -0.85 7.48
C ASN A 140 -5.65 0.16 8.17
N GLU A 141 -4.39 -0.22 8.41
CA GLU A 141 -3.40 0.69 8.99
C GLU A 141 -3.16 1.89 8.08
N LEU A 142 -3.03 1.67 6.76
CA LEU A 142 -2.87 2.76 5.81
C LEU A 142 -4.10 3.69 5.80
N PHE A 143 -5.30 3.13 5.85
CA PHE A 143 -6.54 3.91 5.91
C PHE A 143 -6.60 4.79 7.17
N LEU A 144 -6.16 4.28 8.33
CA LEU A 144 -6.09 5.06 9.56
C LEU A 144 -5.11 6.24 9.43
N LEU A 145 -3.97 6.04 8.75
CA LEU A 145 -3.04 7.13 8.47
C LEU A 145 -3.68 8.19 7.58
N ILE A 146 -4.37 7.79 6.51
CA ILE A 146 -5.08 8.73 5.63
C ILE A 146 -6.14 9.50 6.42
N LEU A 147 -6.97 8.82 7.23
CA LEU A 147 -7.98 9.46 8.06
C LEU A 147 -7.39 10.45 9.07
N SER A 148 -6.18 10.20 9.57
CA SER A 148 -5.49 11.12 10.49
C SER A 148 -5.11 12.45 9.84
N ILE A 149 -4.94 12.46 8.50
CA ILE A 149 -4.61 13.66 7.71
C ILE A 149 -5.88 14.34 7.23
N VAL A 150 -6.71 13.62 6.47
CA VAL A 150 -7.89 14.24 5.83
C VAL A 150 -8.99 14.55 6.84
N GLY A 151 -9.03 13.83 7.96
CA GLY A 151 -10.07 13.93 8.97
C GLY A 151 -11.35 13.18 8.60
N ILE A 152 -12.00 12.63 9.63
CA ILE A 152 -13.21 11.81 9.48
C ILE A 152 -14.36 12.59 8.84
N ASP A 153 -14.50 13.89 9.18
CA ASP A 153 -15.60 14.71 8.67
C ASP A 153 -15.46 15.01 7.17
N TYR A 154 -14.22 15.23 6.70
CA TYR A 154 -13.96 15.37 5.28
C TYR A 154 -14.22 14.05 4.54
N PHE A 155 -13.70 12.95 5.07
CA PHE A 155 -13.88 11.62 4.46
C PHE A 155 -15.36 11.26 4.28
N LYS A 156 -16.20 11.53 5.28
CA LYS A 156 -17.66 11.30 5.17
C LYS A 156 -18.29 12.12 4.04
N LYS A 157 -17.96 13.42 3.95
CA LYS A 157 -18.44 14.29 2.87
C LYS A 157 -17.97 13.79 1.50
N TYR A 158 -16.71 13.39 1.40
CA TYR A 158 -16.15 12.81 0.18
C TYR A 158 -16.92 11.55 -0.26
N GLN A 159 -17.20 10.63 0.67
CA GLN A 159 -18.00 9.43 0.38
C GLN A 159 -19.44 9.75 -0.04
N GLU A 160 -20.07 10.77 0.55
CA GLU A 160 -21.40 11.23 0.15
C GLU A 160 -21.38 11.81 -1.25
N ASN A 161 -20.37 12.62 -1.57
CA ASN A 161 -20.21 13.26 -2.88
C ASN A 161 -19.90 12.24 -3.98
N MET A 162 -19.12 11.19 -3.70
CA MET A 162 -18.86 10.10 -4.67
C MET A 162 -20.11 9.32 -5.10
N LYS A 163 -21.23 9.45 -4.41
CA LYS A 163 -22.51 8.87 -4.84
C LYS A 163 -23.15 9.65 -6.00
N ASP A 164 -22.71 10.89 -6.22
CA ASP A 164 -23.13 11.69 -7.36
C ASP A 164 -22.35 11.21 -8.62
N PRO A 165 -23.02 10.65 -9.64
CA PRO A 165 -22.34 10.16 -10.84
C PRO A 165 -21.65 11.27 -11.64
N ASP A 166 -22.06 12.53 -11.45
CA ASP A 166 -21.43 13.70 -12.07
C ASP A 166 -20.31 14.28 -11.20
N PHE A 167 -19.97 13.66 -10.07
CA PHE A 167 -19.01 14.19 -9.10
C PHE A 167 -17.68 14.53 -9.73
N VAL A 168 -17.11 13.61 -10.53
CA VAL A 168 -15.82 13.82 -11.20
C VAL A 168 -15.88 15.03 -12.13
N LEU A 169 -16.96 15.18 -12.91
CA LEU A 169 -17.15 16.30 -13.84
C LEU A 169 -17.34 17.63 -13.10
N LYS A 170 -18.11 17.62 -12.01
CA LYS A 170 -18.32 18.79 -11.15
C LYS A 170 -17.05 19.18 -10.40
N GLN A 171 -16.22 18.22 -10.06
CA GLN A 171 -14.93 18.43 -9.40
C GLN A 171 -13.93 19.09 -10.37
N THR A 172 -13.84 18.60 -11.61
CA THR A 172 -12.99 19.20 -12.67
C THR A 172 -13.40 20.64 -13.01
N LEU A 173 -14.65 21.04 -12.77
CA LEU A 173 -15.18 22.36 -13.09
C LEU A 173 -15.31 23.31 -11.89
N GLY A 174 -15.11 22.84 -10.64
CA GLY A 174 -15.70 23.49 -9.46
C GLY A 174 -14.77 23.85 -8.29
N PHE A 175 -13.49 23.46 -8.26
CA PHE A 175 -12.68 23.54 -7.03
C PHE A 175 -11.36 24.33 -7.10
N ASP A 176 -11.15 25.18 -8.12
CA ASP A 176 -10.01 26.13 -8.20
C ASP A 176 -9.87 27.13 -7.01
N SER A 177 -10.71 27.04 -5.97
CA SER A 177 -10.79 28.02 -4.88
C SER A 177 -10.36 27.54 -3.49
N ASP A 178 -10.09 26.24 -3.25
CA ASP A 178 -9.64 25.73 -1.94
C ASP A 178 -8.47 24.73 -2.07
N PRO A 179 -7.21 25.18 -1.92
CA PRO A 179 -6.02 24.35 -2.10
C PRO A 179 -5.94 23.16 -1.13
N ASP A 180 -6.56 23.25 0.05
CA ASP A 180 -6.51 22.17 1.06
C ASP A 180 -7.46 21.02 0.67
N MET A 181 -8.50 21.29 -0.12
CA MET A 181 -9.36 20.22 -0.67
C MET A 181 -8.64 19.38 -1.72
N ASP A 182 -7.81 20.00 -2.57
CA ASP A 182 -7.09 19.29 -3.63
C ASP A 182 -6.11 18.27 -3.05
N VAL A 183 -5.37 18.66 -2.00
CA VAL A 183 -4.45 17.75 -1.30
C VAL A 183 -5.19 16.55 -0.70
N HIS A 184 -6.37 16.76 -0.12
CA HIS A 184 -7.17 15.66 0.42
C HIS A 184 -7.75 14.76 -0.68
N ILE A 185 -8.17 15.32 -1.82
CA ILE A 185 -8.64 14.54 -2.97
C ILE A 185 -7.51 13.68 -3.51
N ASP A 186 -6.34 14.26 -3.76
CA ASP A 186 -5.17 13.55 -4.25
C ASP A 186 -4.78 12.40 -3.32
N MET A 187 -4.83 12.62 -2.00
CA MET A 187 -4.57 11.59 -1.01
C MET A 187 -5.61 10.46 -1.05
N MET A 188 -6.89 10.79 -1.24
CA MET A 188 -7.97 9.80 -1.35
C MET A 188 -7.89 8.99 -2.65
N VAL A 189 -7.53 9.62 -3.77
CA VAL A 189 -7.31 8.94 -5.06
C VAL A 189 -6.09 8.04 -4.97
N TRP A 190 -4.98 8.53 -4.44
CA TRP A 190 -3.78 7.72 -4.21
C TRP A 190 -4.08 6.53 -3.29
N PHE A 191 -4.85 6.73 -2.21
CA PHE A 191 -5.26 5.64 -1.33
C PHE A 191 -6.06 4.55 -2.08
N ALA A 192 -6.93 4.93 -3.00
CA ALA A 192 -7.66 3.96 -3.82
C ALA A 192 -6.72 3.15 -4.73
N LEU A 193 -5.72 3.81 -5.33
CA LEU A 193 -4.72 3.16 -6.19
C LEU A 193 -3.83 2.19 -5.40
N VAL A 194 -3.27 2.64 -4.28
CA VAL A 194 -2.40 1.78 -3.44
C VAL A 194 -3.19 0.65 -2.80
N ARG A 195 -4.47 0.85 -2.46
CA ARG A 195 -5.35 -0.23 -2.02
C ARG A 195 -5.51 -1.29 -3.11
N LEU A 196 -5.81 -0.89 -4.35
CA LEU A 196 -5.91 -1.82 -5.48
C LEU A 196 -4.59 -2.59 -5.67
N PHE A 197 -3.46 -1.89 -5.58
CA PHE A 197 -2.14 -2.50 -5.64
C PHE A 197 -1.92 -3.53 -4.52
N ILE A 198 -2.18 -3.17 -3.26
CA ILE A 198 -1.99 -4.07 -2.10
C ILE A 198 -2.87 -5.32 -2.23
N GLU A 199 -4.16 -5.17 -2.56
CA GLU A 199 -5.03 -6.34 -2.71
C GLU A 199 -4.54 -7.24 -3.85
N ALA A 200 -4.15 -6.67 -4.99
CA ALA A 200 -3.67 -7.44 -6.13
C ALA A 200 -2.31 -8.11 -5.87
N ILE A 201 -1.36 -7.41 -5.25
CA ILE A 201 0.01 -7.91 -5.07
C ILE A 201 0.08 -9.08 -4.09
N PHE A 202 -0.75 -9.04 -3.04
CA PHE A 202 -0.89 -10.14 -2.09
C PHE A 202 -1.43 -11.39 -2.80
N ILE A 203 -2.47 -11.24 -3.63
CA ILE A 203 -3.05 -12.36 -4.39
C ILE A 203 -2.05 -12.90 -5.43
N TYR A 204 -1.30 -12.02 -6.09
CA TYR A 204 -0.36 -12.39 -7.16
C TYR A 204 0.80 -13.27 -6.65
N TYR A 205 1.37 -12.94 -5.49
CA TYR A 205 2.48 -13.68 -4.89
C TYR A 205 2.03 -14.78 -3.91
N GLU A 206 0.76 -14.84 -3.53
CA GLU A 206 0.25 -15.97 -2.73
C GLU A 206 0.20 -17.25 -3.57
N SER A 207 1.11 -18.17 -3.28
CA SER A 207 1.31 -19.43 -4.02
C SER A 207 0.10 -20.38 -3.99
N ASP A 208 -0.81 -20.22 -3.01
CA ASP A 208 -1.94 -21.13 -2.75
C ASP A 208 -3.32 -20.42 -2.80
N TYR A 209 -3.42 -19.24 -3.42
CA TYR A 209 -4.65 -18.43 -3.34
C TYR A 209 -5.89 -19.17 -3.90
N GLU A 210 -5.74 -19.95 -4.97
CA GLU A 210 -6.84 -20.71 -5.58
C GLU A 210 -7.19 -21.97 -4.78
N THR A 211 -6.18 -22.70 -4.26
CA THR A 211 -6.39 -23.96 -3.54
C THR A 211 -7.01 -23.78 -2.16
N LYS A 212 -6.82 -22.63 -1.51
CA LYS A 212 -7.51 -22.29 -0.24
C LYS A 212 -8.98 -21.88 -0.43
N ASN A 213 -9.35 -21.43 -1.63
CA ASN A 213 -10.68 -20.89 -1.90
C ASN A 213 -11.71 -21.92 -2.35
N ASP A 214 -11.27 -23.12 -2.77
CA ASP A 214 -12.16 -24.25 -3.09
C ASP A 214 -12.58 -25.08 -1.86
N GLN A 215 -12.14 -24.70 -0.66
CA GLN A 215 -12.39 -25.45 0.59
C GLN A 215 -13.30 -24.71 1.61
N LEU A 216 -13.94 -23.61 1.23
CA LEU A 216 -14.92 -22.85 2.04
C LEU A 216 -16.27 -22.75 1.33
#